data_AF-A0A3D1ZJ13-F1
#
_entry.id   AF-A0A3D1ZJ13-F1
#
_cell.length_a   1.000
_cell.length_b   1.000
_cell.length_c   1.000
_cell.angle_alpha   90.00
_cell.angle_beta   90.00
_cell.angle_gamma   90.00
#
_symmetry.space_group_name_H-M   'P 1'
#
loop_
_entity.id
_entity.type
_entity.pdbx_description
1 polymer ?
#
loop_
_entity_poly.entity_id
_entity_poly.type
_entity_poly.pdbx_seq_one_letter_code
_entity_poly.pdbx_strand_id
1 'polypeptide(L)'
;NISFEAVEGEPILLGLDFAGISASSGSACSSASLEPSHVLLAIGLAAELAQGSVRITLGKDNTDEEVDYMLSVIPDLVNRLRAMPSLSGVQ
;
A
#
# COMPACT_ATOMS: atom_id res chain seq x y z
N ASN A 1 9.56 2.25 -2.55
CA ASN A 1 8.50 1.28 -2.23
C ASN A 1 8.61 0.91 -0.76
N ILE A 2 7.46 0.83 -0.10
CA ILE A 2 7.33 0.39 1.28
C ILE A 2 6.36 -0.78 1.26
N SER A 3 6.66 -1.86 1.99
CA SER A 3 5.77 -3.01 2.13
C SER A 3 5.22 -3.09 3.53
N PHE A 4 3.92 -3.33 3.64
CA PHE A 4 3.23 -3.53 4.91
C PHE A 4 2.89 -5.01 5.08
N GLU A 5 3.53 -5.67 6.05
CA GLU A 5 3.23 -7.05 6.39
C GLU A 5 1.79 -7.25 6.86
N ALA A 6 1.22 -8.42 6.49
CA ALA A 6 -0.11 -8.87 6.87
C ALA A 6 -1.27 -7.95 6.40
N VAL A 7 -1.03 -7.15 5.36
CA VAL A 7 -2.04 -6.29 4.73
C VAL A 7 -1.82 -6.28 3.22
N GLU A 8 -2.90 -6.31 2.45
CA GLU A 8 -2.85 -6.15 0.99
C GLU A 8 -2.71 -4.67 0.60
N GLY A 9 -1.99 -4.38 -0.49
CA GLY A 9 -1.76 -3.01 -0.94
C GLY A 9 -3.03 -2.27 -1.37
N GLU A 10 -4.01 -2.98 -1.94
CA GLU A 10 -5.21 -2.37 -2.52
C GLU A 10 -6.16 -1.74 -1.48
N PRO A 11 -6.46 -2.40 -0.33
CA PRO A 11 -7.12 -1.75 0.79
C PRO A 11 -6.38 -0.52 1.34
N ILE A 12 -5.04 -0.54 1.32
CA ILE A 12 -4.23 0.63 1.75
C ILE A 12 -4.45 1.78 0.78
N LEU A 13 -4.37 1.53 -0.54
CA LEU A 13 -4.62 2.57 -1.54
C LEU A 13 -6.01 3.18 -1.42
N LEU A 14 -7.04 2.36 -1.23
CA LEU A 14 -8.40 2.84 -1.07
C LEU A 14 -8.56 3.68 0.20
N GLY A 15 -7.95 3.26 1.32
CA GLY A 15 -7.94 4.02 2.56
C GLY A 15 -7.20 5.36 2.45
N LEU A 16 -6.10 5.40 1.69
CA LEU A 16 -5.37 6.63 1.41
C LEU A 16 -6.17 7.58 0.51
N ASP A 17 -6.86 7.06 -0.52
CA ASP A 17 -7.74 7.83 -1.39
C ASP A 17 -8.87 8.49 -0.59
N PHE A 18 -9.52 7.76 0.32
CA PHE A 18 -10.52 8.33 1.23
C PHE A 18 -9.96 9.40 2.17
N ALA A 19 -8.67 9.34 2.50
CA ALA A 19 -7.98 10.35 3.29
C ALA A 19 -7.45 11.53 2.45
N GLY A 20 -7.69 11.53 1.13
CA GLY A 20 -7.23 12.56 0.19
C GLY A 20 -5.75 12.40 -0.22
N ILE A 21 -5.14 11.24 0.01
CA ILE A 21 -3.72 10.96 -0.27
C ILE A 21 -3.62 10.06 -1.50
N SER A 22 -2.98 10.57 -2.56
CA SER A 22 -2.72 9.79 -3.78
C SER A 22 -1.48 8.90 -3.62
N ALA A 23 -1.62 7.61 -3.89
CA ALA A 23 -0.52 6.64 -3.90
C ALA A 23 -0.73 5.59 -5.00
N SER A 24 0.27 4.71 -5.20
CA SER A 24 0.18 3.59 -6.15
C SER A 24 0.64 2.29 -5.49
N SER A 25 0.20 1.13 -5.96
CA SER A 25 0.69 -0.19 -5.54
C SER A 25 1.70 -0.71 -6.55
N GLY A 26 2.66 -1.53 -6.09
CA GLY A 26 3.55 -2.31 -6.95
C GLY A 26 4.19 -1.56 -8.14
N SER A 27 4.45 -2.29 -9.23
CA SER A 27 5.02 -1.76 -10.47
C SER A 27 3.99 -0.99 -11.28
N ALA A 28 3.62 0.22 -10.82
CA ALA A 28 3.09 1.38 -11.57
C ALA A 28 1.93 1.23 -12.57
N CYS A 29 1.52 0.02 -12.95
CA CYS A 29 0.58 -0.25 -14.03
C CYS A 29 -0.59 -1.02 -13.45
N SER A 30 -1.75 -0.36 -13.48
CA SER A 30 -3.06 -0.93 -13.29
C SER A 30 -3.37 -1.99 -14.36
N SER A 31 -2.80 -3.17 -14.24
CA SER A 31 -3.50 -4.38 -14.68
C SER A 31 -4.26 -4.85 -13.45
N ALA A 32 -5.59 -5.01 -13.56
CA ALA A 32 -6.51 -5.46 -12.50
C ALA A 32 -6.20 -6.91 -12.02
N SER A 33 -4.96 -7.16 -11.62
CA SER A 33 -4.38 -8.45 -11.33
C SER A 33 -3.89 -8.39 -9.89
N LEU A 34 -4.40 -9.32 -9.07
CA LEU A 34 -4.01 -9.54 -7.67
C LEU A 34 -2.57 -10.09 -7.53
N GLU A 35 -1.81 -10.12 -8.63
CA GLU A 35 -0.48 -10.68 -8.68
C GLU A 35 0.54 -9.72 -8.06
N PRO A 36 1.48 -10.23 -7.24
CA PRO A 36 2.54 -9.41 -6.70
C PRO A 36 3.39 -8.77 -7.81
N SER A 37 4.00 -7.62 -7.52
CA SER A 37 4.83 -6.92 -8.51
C SER A 37 5.98 -7.82 -9.00
N HIS A 38 5.98 -8.11 -10.30
CA HIS A 38 7.05 -8.88 -10.96
C HIS A 38 8.45 -8.27 -10.73
N VAL A 39 8.54 -6.94 -10.60
CA VAL A 39 9.80 -6.25 -10.26
C VAL A 39 10.24 -6.57 -8.84
N LEU A 40 9.33 -6.51 -7.86
CA LEU A 40 9.65 -6.81 -6.46
C LEU A 40 10.04 -8.28 -6.28
N LEU A 41 9.36 -9.19 -6.98
CA LEU A 41 9.72 -10.60 -7.00
C LEU A 41 11.11 -10.82 -7.62
N ALA A 42 11.42 -10.15 -8.74
CA ALA A 42 12.70 -10.29 -9.44
C ALA A 42 13.90 -9.81 -8.60
N ILE A 43 13.71 -8.84 -7.71
CA ILE A 43 14.74 -8.37 -6.78
C ILE A 43 14.80 -9.19 -5.48
N GLY A 44 14.05 -10.29 -5.39
CA GLY A 44 14.12 -11.25 -4.29
C GLY A 44 13.16 -10.97 -3.12
N LEU A 45 12.17 -10.10 -3.29
CA LEU A 45 11.15 -9.91 -2.27
C LEU A 45 10.16 -11.09 -2.28
N ALA A 46 9.80 -11.59 -1.10
CA ALA A 46 8.77 -12.61 -0.95
C ALA A 46 7.41 -12.12 -1.49
N ALA A 47 6.61 -13.02 -2.07
CA ALA A 47 5.34 -12.66 -2.69
C ALA A 47 4.36 -12.02 -1.69
N GLU A 48 4.35 -12.54 -0.47
CA GLU A 48 3.52 -12.08 0.64
C GLU A 48 3.86 -10.63 1.03
N LEU A 49 5.14 -10.26 0.97
CA LEU A 49 5.61 -8.89 1.22
C LEU A 49 5.36 -7.97 0.02
N ALA A 50 5.45 -8.51 -1.19
CA ALA A 50 5.20 -7.75 -2.42
C ALA A 50 3.72 -7.38 -2.58
N GLN A 51 2.79 -8.19 -2.06
CA GLN A 51 1.35 -7.91 -2.05
C GLN A 51 1.00 -6.66 -1.23
N GLY A 52 1.66 -6.46 -0.10
CA GLY A 52 1.48 -5.27 0.76
C GLY A 52 2.25 -4.04 0.30
N SER A 53 2.76 -4.00 -0.93
CA SER A 53 3.63 -2.93 -1.39
C SER A 53 2.87 -1.68 -1.86
N VAL A 54 3.27 -0.53 -1.32
CA VAL A 54 2.78 0.80 -1.69
C VAL A 54 3.97 1.67 -2.11
N ARG A 55 3.72 2.51 -3.10
CA ARG A 55 4.64 3.50 -3.65
C ARG A 55 4.05 4.89 -3.52
N ILE A 56 4.74 5.69 -2.72
CA ILE A 56 4.50 7.12 -2.56
C ILE A 56 5.62 7.82 -3.31
N THR A 57 5.26 8.75 -4.19
CA THR A 57 6.21 9.52 -5.00
C THR A 57 5.93 10.99 -4.73
N LEU A 58 6.95 11.71 -4.26
CA LEU A 58 6.83 13.15 -4.01
C LEU A 58 7.18 13.93 -5.27
N GLY A 59 6.49 15.05 -5.47
CA GLY A 59 6.74 16.05 -6.50
C GLY A 59 7.30 17.34 -5.91
N LYS A 60 7.72 18.25 -6.80
CA LYS A 60 8.30 19.55 -6.43
C LYS A 60 7.37 20.46 -5.62
N ASP A 61 6.07 20.21 -5.70
CA ASP A 61 5.03 21.04 -5.08
C ASP A 61 4.54 20.45 -3.75
N ASN A 62 5.06 19.28 -3.33
CA ASN A 62 4.72 18.74 -2.02
C ASN A 62 5.35 19.55 -0.89
N THR A 63 4.65 19.62 0.24
CA THR A 63 5.11 20.33 1.44
C THR A 63 5.41 19.38 2.61
N ASP A 64 6.17 19.86 3.58
CA ASP A 64 6.47 19.10 4.80
C ASP A 64 5.18 18.81 5.59
N GLU A 65 4.21 19.74 5.59
CA GLU A 65 2.91 19.54 6.24
C GLU A 65 2.09 18.41 5.59
N GLU A 66 2.16 18.26 4.27
CA GLU A 66 1.51 17.15 3.57
C GLU A 66 2.16 15.80 3.93
N VAL A 67 3.49 15.79 4.08
CA VAL A 67 4.23 14.61 4.54
C VAL A 67 3.86 14.27 5.98
N ASP A 68 3.80 15.25 6.88
CA ASP A 68 3.40 15.05 8.27
C ASP A 68 1.96 14.54 8.38
N TYR A 69 1.04 15.09 7.60
CA TYR A 69 -0.33 14.59 7.51
C TYR A 69 -0.36 13.12 7.07
N MET A 70 0.34 12.78 5.99
CA MET A 70 0.43 11.40 5.50
C MET A 70 1.02 10.45 6.54
N LEU A 71 2.05 10.88 7.28
CA LEU A 71 2.65 10.10 8.37
C LEU A 71 1.71 9.90 9.56
N SER A 72 0.76 10.81 9.79
CA SER A 72 -0.29 10.63 10.80
C SER A 72 -1.38 9.62 10.37
N VAL A 73 -1.65 9.52 9.06
CA VAL A 73 -2.74 8.69 8.51
C VAL A 73 -2.31 7.23 8.32
N ILE A 74 -1.14 6.99 7.71
CA ILE A 74 -0.69 5.64 7.31
C ILE A 74 -0.68 4.64 8.47
N PRO A 75 -0.10 4.94 9.66
CA PRO A 75 -0.03 3.98 10.75
C PRO A 75 -1.41 3.56 11.25
N ASP A 76 -2.31 4.52 11.43
CA ASP A 76 -3.68 4.28 11.89
C ASP A 76 -4.47 3.45 10.88
N LEU A 77 -4.34 3.76 9.59
CA LEU A 77 -4.96 2.99 8.51
C LEU A 77 -4.47 1.54 8.51
N VAL A 78 -3.15 1.32 8.52
CA VAL A 78 -2.55 -0.03 8.51
C VAL A 78 -2.99 -0.84 9.73
N ASN A 79 -3.04 -0.21 10.91
CA ASN A 79 -3.50 -0.89 12.12
C ASN A 79 -4.98 -1.28 12.05
N ARG A 80 -5.84 -0.44 11.47
CA ARG A 80 -7.25 -0.77 11.25
C ARG A 80 -7.41 -1.92 10.28
N LEU A 81 -6.67 -1.91 9.17
CA LEU A 81 -6.70 -3.00 8.19
C LEU A 81 -6.27 -4.34 8.79
N ARG A 82 -5.23 -4.34 9.63
CA ARG A 82 -4.77 -5.54 10.37
C ARG A 82 -5.79 -6.06 11.38
N ALA A 83 -6.61 -5.17 11.95
CA ALA A 83 -7.65 -5.54 12.90
C ALA A 83 -8.91 -6.10 12.23
N MET A 84 -9.05 -5.95 10.91
CA MET A 84 -10.19 -6.52 10.19
C MET A 84 -10.03 -8.03 10.01
N PRO A 85 -11.11 -8.81 10.20
CA PRO A 85 -11.08 -10.23 9.87
C PRO A 85 -10.77 -10.42 8.38
N SER A 86 -9.74 -11.19 8.06
CA SER A 86 -9.52 -11.63 6.69
C SER A 86 -10.69 -12.51 6.24
N LEU A 87 -11.32 -12.16 5.11
CA LEU A 87 -12.36 -12.99 4.49
C LEU A 87 -11.80 -14.30 3.88
N SER A 88 -10.48 -14.51 3.93
CA SER A 88 -9.81 -15.72 3.45
C SER A 88 -10.07 -16.98 4.30
N GLY A 89 -10.96 -16.91 5.30
CA GLY A 89 -11.36 -18.03 6.16
C GLY A 89 -12.60 -18.80 5.70
N VAL A 90 -13.21 -18.45 4.57
CA VAL A 90 -14.28 -19.25 3.95
C VAL A 90 -13.68 -20.09 2.83
N GLN A 91 -13.17 -21.27 3.20
CA GLN A 91 -13.07 -22.42 2.29
C GLN A 91 -14.33 -23.29 2.43
#